data_AF-A0A2M7I3F1-F1
#
_entry.id   AF-A0A2M7I3F1-F1
#
_cell.length_a   1.000
_cell.length_b   1.000
_cell.length_c   1.000
_cell.angle_alpha   90.00
_cell.angle_beta   90.00
_cell.angle_gamma   90.00
#
_symmetry.space_group_name_H-M   'P 1'
#
loop_
_entity.id
_entity.type
_entity.pdbx_description
1 polymer ?
#
loop_
_entity_poly.entity_id
_entity_poly.type
_entity_poly.pdbx_seq_one_letter_code
_entity_poly.pdbx_strand_id
1 'polypeptide(L)'
;MPTLINRKTKREEKKNLTRESIIDSASQLFSQNDYHEVMIEDVAKNANIAKGTVYNYFDSKEELYFSLIEQKMSALTNSLIEKIKGENNKVSSLHAFILHNYMFMMKYQNFFRIYQKESFNKQNELCNEITQLENRLKKLLVDIITDGEKKGVFRKTDIVLTSELILGSLFAAVNNGIIKNYSKEQLKVEREKLFQFILQSLYQERDSLNTLPLFGKTIVITRTIEQSNESALSFIKQGADIIVFPTLDIVPPDDWKPFDEIILNKNKIDFIIFTSRHAVEMFINRCNEINKKINFKNLKVVAVGNKTASTCNDFNIPVSIIPKKFSGEGVVEELSKYDLRNKFVFIPRSAIGREE
;
A
#
# COMPACT_ATOMS: atom_id res chain seq x y z
N MET A 1 29.47 -19.70 31.26
CA MET A 1 28.47 -20.73 30.87
C MET A 1 27.31 -20.04 30.16
N PRO A 2 26.98 -20.38 28.90
CA PRO A 2 25.74 -19.91 28.29
C PRO A 2 24.57 -20.58 29.03
N THR A 3 23.72 -19.78 29.65
CA THR A 3 22.59 -20.22 30.48
C THR A 3 21.64 -21.13 29.68
N LEU A 4 21.07 -22.14 30.35
CA LEU A 4 20.15 -23.16 29.79
C LEU A 4 19.00 -22.57 28.94
N ILE A 5 18.62 -21.31 29.21
CA ILE A 5 17.62 -20.53 28.48
C ILE A 5 18.05 -20.31 27.02
N ASN A 6 19.32 -19.97 26.77
CA ASN A 6 19.86 -19.69 25.42
C ASN A 6 20.03 -20.97 24.56
N ARG A 7 20.08 -22.15 25.19
CA ARG A 7 20.09 -23.45 24.48
C ARG A 7 18.68 -23.90 24.08
N LYS A 8 17.65 -23.59 24.89
CA LYS A 8 16.26 -23.90 24.57
C LYS A 8 15.74 -23.06 23.39
N THR A 9 15.97 -21.74 23.41
CA THR A 9 15.57 -20.84 22.31
C THR A 9 16.23 -21.20 20.99
N LYS A 10 17.54 -21.44 20.95
CA LYS A 10 18.24 -21.89 19.72
C LYS A 10 17.72 -23.21 19.16
N ARG A 11 17.26 -24.11 20.03
CA ARG A 11 16.69 -25.40 19.61
C ARG A 11 15.28 -25.22 19.02
N GLU A 12 14.47 -24.34 19.60
CA GLU A 12 13.14 -23.98 19.08
C GLU A 12 13.24 -23.23 17.74
N GLU A 13 14.15 -22.26 17.62
CA GLU A 13 14.42 -21.57 16.36
C GLU A 13 14.84 -22.55 15.25
N LYS A 14 15.78 -23.45 15.55
CA LYS A 14 16.20 -24.49 14.58
C LYS A 14 15.04 -25.41 14.21
N LYS A 15 14.18 -25.77 15.17
CA LYS A 15 12.98 -26.58 14.93
C LYS A 15 12.03 -25.86 13.98
N ASN A 16 11.78 -24.56 14.18
CA ASN A 16 10.91 -23.76 13.33
C ASN A 16 11.47 -23.60 11.90
N LEU A 17 12.77 -23.30 11.77
CA LEU A 17 13.43 -23.19 10.46
C LEU A 17 13.37 -24.52 9.68
N THR A 18 13.54 -25.64 10.38
CA THR A 18 13.42 -26.97 9.74
C THR A 18 11.98 -27.23 9.29
N ARG A 19 10.99 -26.87 10.12
CA ARG A 19 9.56 -26.99 9.76
C ARG A 19 9.23 -26.15 8.53
N GLU A 20 9.70 -24.90 8.47
CA GLU A 20 9.51 -24.02 7.32
C GLU A 20 10.16 -24.58 6.06
N SER A 21 11.39 -25.08 6.14
CA SER A 21 12.08 -25.72 5.01
C SER A 21 11.31 -26.92 4.46
N ILE A 22 10.67 -27.72 5.32
CA ILE A 22 9.83 -28.84 4.88
C ILE A 22 8.59 -28.32 4.14
N ILE A 23 7.91 -27.29 4.68
CA ILE A 23 6.71 -26.73 4.07
C ILE A 23 7.01 -26.09 2.72
N ASP A 24 8.11 -25.34 2.60
CA ASP A 24 8.48 -24.70 1.32
C ASP A 24 8.84 -25.76 0.26
N SER A 25 9.53 -26.84 0.66
CA SER A 25 9.84 -27.98 -0.22
C SER A 25 8.58 -28.71 -0.67
N ALA A 26 7.66 -28.96 0.28
CA ALA A 26 6.36 -29.55 -0.01
C ALA A 26 5.56 -28.65 -0.98
N SER A 27 5.57 -27.33 -0.77
CA SER A 27 4.89 -26.36 -1.64
C SER A 27 5.36 -26.42 -3.08
N GLN A 28 6.66 -26.60 -3.29
CA GLN A 28 7.21 -26.74 -4.64
C GLN A 28 6.74 -28.03 -5.32
N LEU A 29 6.70 -29.15 -4.60
CA LEU A 29 6.32 -30.44 -5.17
C LEU A 29 4.81 -30.53 -5.43
N PHE A 30 3.98 -30.11 -4.48
CA PHE A 30 2.52 -30.09 -4.62
C PHE A 30 2.03 -29.06 -5.65
N SER A 31 2.79 -28.01 -5.96
CA SER A 31 2.40 -27.05 -7.00
C SER A 31 2.58 -27.58 -8.42
N GLN A 32 3.43 -28.60 -8.59
CA GLN A 32 3.82 -29.16 -9.89
C GLN A 32 3.10 -30.48 -10.19
N ASN A 33 2.77 -31.25 -9.15
CA ASN A 33 2.19 -32.59 -9.26
C ASN A 33 0.84 -32.66 -8.55
N ASP A 34 0.07 -33.70 -8.79
CA ASP A 34 -1.17 -33.91 -8.04
C ASP A 34 -0.88 -34.53 -6.66
N TYR A 35 -1.80 -34.36 -5.71
CA TYR A 35 -1.59 -34.74 -4.30
C TYR A 35 -1.05 -36.18 -4.15
N HIS A 36 -1.62 -37.13 -4.89
CA HIS A 36 -1.25 -38.55 -4.79
C HIS A 36 0.15 -38.85 -5.36
N GLU A 37 0.66 -38.04 -6.28
CA GLU A 37 1.96 -38.25 -6.94
C GLU A 37 3.13 -37.81 -6.06
N VAL A 38 2.91 -36.91 -5.12
CA VAL A 38 3.96 -36.42 -4.22
C VAL A 38 4.27 -37.45 -3.13
N MET A 39 5.54 -37.85 -3.06
CA MET A 39 6.08 -38.74 -2.01
C MET A 39 6.79 -37.95 -0.91
N ILE A 40 6.67 -38.40 0.34
CA ILE A 40 7.36 -37.79 1.49
C ILE A 40 8.88 -37.94 1.37
N GLU A 41 9.38 -39.01 0.72
CA GLU A 41 10.79 -39.14 0.38
C GLU A 41 11.31 -37.95 -0.43
N ASP A 42 10.53 -37.49 -1.41
CA ASP A 42 10.97 -36.42 -2.31
C ASP A 42 10.90 -35.05 -1.64
N VAL A 43 9.92 -34.83 -0.76
CA VAL A 43 9.89 -33.66 0.14
C VAL A 43 11.15 -33.64 1.02
N ALA A 44 11.51 -34.76 1.63
CA ALA A 44 12.68 -34.85 2.50
C ALA A 44 13.99 -34.59 1.75
N LYS A 45 14.14 -35.19 0.55
CA LYS A 45 15.29 -34.96 -0.34
C LYS A 45 15.38 -33.49 -0.75
N ASN A 46 14.28 -32.88 -1.17
CA ASN A 46 14.25 -31.48 -1.59
C ASN A 46 14.58 -30.52 -0.44
N ALA A 47 14.14 -30.84 0.78
CA ALA A 47 14.47 -30.12 2.00
C ALA A 47 15.89 -30.40 2.55
N ASN A 48 16.68 -31.29 1.92
CA ASN A 48 17.98 -31.76 2.40
C ASN A 48 17.95 -32.35 3.82
N ILE A 49 16.92 -33.15 4.15
CA ILE A 49 16.78 -33.84 5.44
C ILE A 49 16.46 -35.32 5.25
N ALA A 50 16.60 -36.11 6.32
CA ALA A 50 16.19 -37.51 6.31
C ALA A 50 14.66 -37.66 6.32
N LYS A 51 14.12 -38.68 5.63
CA LYS A 51 12.68 -39.00 5.62
C LYS A 51 12.08 -39.04 7.03
N GLY A 52 12.72 -39.75 7.95
CA GLY A 52 12.27 -39.84 9.34
C GLY A 52 12.24 -38.50 10.08
N THR A 53 12.99 -37.50 9.61
CA THR A 53 12.92 -36.15 10.17
C THR A 53 11.61 -35.46 9.82
N VAL A 54 11.03 -35.68 8.62
CA VAL A 54 9.72 -35.13 8.26
C VAL A 54 8.64 -35.61 9.22
N TYR A 55 8.65 -36.90 9.55
CA TYR A 55 7.71 -37.51 10.50
C TYR A 55 7.85 -37.04 11.95
N ASN A 56 8.92 -36.30 12.29
CA ASN A 56 9.02 -35.64 13.59
C ASN A 56 8.22 -34.32 13.64
N TYR A 57 7.75 -33.82 12.50
CA TYR A 57 7.02 -32.56 12.37
C TYR A 57 5.60 -32.73 11.85
N PHE A 58 5.35 -33.78 11.07
CA PHE A 58 4.06 -34.08 10.45
C PHE A 58 3.83 -35.59 10.48
N ASP A 59 2.75 -36.03 11.09
CA ASP A 59 2.39 -37.43 11.28
C ASP A 59 2.01 -38.11 9.95
N SER A 60 1.49 -37.34 8.98
CA SER A 60 1.13 -37.86 7.66
C SER A 60 1.35 -36.88 6.51
N LYS A 61 1.18 -37.37 5.27
CA LYS A 61 1.18 -36.52 4.07
C LYS A 61 -0.02 -35.58 4.06
N GLU A 62 -1.18 -36.03 4.54
CA GLU A 62 -2.36 -35.18 4.70
C GLU A 62 -2.07 -34.01 5.65
N GLU A 63 -1.47 -34.29 6.82
CA GLU A 63 -1.18 -33.23 7.81
C GLU A 63 -0.17 -32.21 7.26
N LEU A 64 0.86 -32.66 6.55
CA LEU A 64 1.82 -31.78 5.88
C LEU A 64 1.12 -30.89 4.85
N TYR A 65 0.24 -31.47 4.04
CA TYR A 65 -0.52 -30.75 3.01
C TYR A 65 -1.45 -29.69 3.62
N PHE A 66 -2.23 -30.08 4.63
CA PHE A 66 -3.13 -29.17 5.33
C PHE A 66 -2.36 -28.04 6.03
N SER A 67 -1.30 -28.39 6.78
CA SER A 67 -0.45 -27.42 7.48
C SER A 67 0.13 -26.35 6.55
N LEU A 68 0.49 -26.74 5.33
CA LEU A 68 0.99 -25.81 4.30
C LEU A 68 -0.09 -24.79 3.90
N ILE A 69 -1.30 -25.26 3.61
CA ILE A 69 -2.41 -24.40 3.18
C ILE A 69 -2.83 -23.50 4.35
N GLU A 70 -3.00 -24.07 5.53
CA GLU A 70 -3.37 -23.36 6.75
C GLU A 70 -2.38 -22.25 7.07
N GLN A 71 -1.07 -22.53 7.04
CA GLN A 71 -0.05 -21.53 7.35
C GLN A 71 -0.13 -20.33 6.39
N LYS A 72 -0.23 -20.56 5.09
CA LYS A 72 -0.27 -19.47 4.09
C LYS A 72 -1.60 -18.72 4.12
N MET A 73 -2.74 -19.41 4.22
CA MET A 73 -4.07 -18.79 4.28
C MET A 73 -4.25 -17.97 5.56
N SER A 74 -3.79 -18.47 6.70
CA SER A 74 -3.85 -17.75 7.97
C SER A 74 -2.97 -16.51 7.93
N ALA A 75 -1.76 -16.60 7.35
CA ALA A 75 -0.89 -15.44 7.17
C ALA A 75 -1.52 -14.36 6.28
N LEU A 76 -2.15 -14.75 5.16
CA LEU A 76 -2.88 -13.84 4.28
C LEU A 76 -4.04 -13.16 5.02
N THR A 77 -4.89 -13.96 5.67
CA THR A 77 -6.09 -13.48 6.38
C THR A 77 -5.71 -12.51 7.50
N ASN A 78 -4.72 -12.85 8.33
CA ASN A 78 -4.25 -11.98 9.42
C ASN A 78 -3.65 -10.67 8.88
N SER A 79 -2.84 -10.75 7.82
CA SER A 79 -2.30 -9.53 7.19
C SER A 79 -3.40 -8.64 6.61
N LEU A 80 -4.47 -9.22 6.07
CA LEU A 80 -5.60 -8.46 5.52
C LEU A 80 -6.39 -7.77 6.63
N ILE A 81 -6.69 -8.49 7.72
CA ILE A 81 -7.41 -7.95 8.88
C ILE A 81 -6.70 -6.69 9.40
N GLU A 82 -5.39 -6.74 9.61
CA GLU A 82 -4.63 -5.60 10.14
C GLU A 82 -4.64 -4.41 9.17
N LYS A 83 -4.51 -4.66 7.87
CA LYS A 83 -4.53 -3.58 6.87
C LYS A 83 -5.89 -2.95 6.72
N ILE A 84 -6.96 -3.75 6.66
CA ILE A 84 -8.34 -3.28 6.54
C ILE A 84 -8.75 -2.45 7.77
N LYS A 85 -8.32 -2.84 8.98
CA LYS A 85 -8.58 -2.07 10.21
C LYS A 85 -7.99 -0.67 10.19
N GLY A 86 -6.86 -0.47 9.48
CA GLY A 86 -6.19 0.82 9.36
C GLY A 86 -6.83 1.79 8.36
N GLU A 87 -7.84 1.36 7.61
CA GLU A 87 -8.43 2.16 6.53
C GLU A 87 -9.58 3.05 7.00
N ASN A 88 -9.63 4.27 6.46
CA ASN A 88 -10.59 5.30 6.87
C ASN A 88 -12.00 5.13 6.25
N ASN A 89 -12.13 4.36 5.17
CA ASN A 89 -13.39 4.16 4.47
C ASN A 89 -13.46 2.79 3.76
N LYS A 90 -14.66 2.40 3.30
CA LYS A 90 -14.90 1.08 2.70
C LYS A 90 -14.31 0.89 1.30
N VAL A 91 -14.15 1.97 0.54
CA VAL A 91 -13.44 1.94 -0.75
C VAL A 91 -11.97 1.59 -0.51
N SER A 92 -11.33 2.25 0.45
CA SER A 92 -9.95 1.97 0.84
C SER A 92 -9.81 0.56 1.43
N SER A 93 -10.77 0.10 2.24
CA SER A 93 -10.80 -1.30 2.71
C SER A 93 -10.85 -2.31 1.55
N LEU A 94 -11.67 -2.05 0.53
CA LEU A 94 -11.78 -2.89 -0.66
C LEU A 94 -10.49 -2.86 -1.50
N HIS A 95 -9.89 -1.68 -1.67
CA HIS A 95 -8.60 -1.52 -2.34
C HIS A 95 -7.51 -2.31 -1.61
N ALA A 96 -7.40 -2.14 -0.30
CA ALA A 96 -6.47 -2.88 0.55
C ALA A 96 -6.69 -4.39 0.44
N PHE A 97 -7.95 -4.85 0.42
CA PHE A 97 -8.27 -6.26 0.23
C PHE A 97 -7.73 -6.78 -1.11
N ILE A 98 -8.08 -6.14 -2.22
CA ILE A 98 -7.70 -6.58 -3.58
C ILE A 98 -6.18 -6.56 -3.77
N LEU A 99 -5.52 -5.45 -3.43
CA LEU A 99 -4.08 -5.26 -3.64
C LEU A 99 -3.27 -6.27 -2.84
N HIS A 100 -3.57 -6.45 -1.56
CA HIS A 100 -2.79 -7.34 -0.70
C HIS A 100 -3.00 -8.80 -1.07
N ASN A 101 -4.22 -9.18 -1.44
CA ASN A 101 -4.50 -10.53 -1.89
C ASN A 101 -3.77 -10.83 -3.20
N TYR A 102 -3.86 -9.93 -4.19
CA TYR A 102 -3.12 -10.04 -5.44
C TYR A 102 -1.60 -10.16 -5.21
N MET A 103 -1.03 -9.24 -4.42
CA MET A 103 0.42 -9.24 -4.14
C MET A 103 0.87 -10.49 -3.38
N PHE A 104 0.06 -10.99 -2.45
CA PHE A 104 0.36 -12.22 -1.72
C PHE A 104 0.40 -13.43 -2.67
N MET A 105 -0.62 -13.59 -3.53
CA MET A 105 -0.67 -14.70 -4.47
C MET A 105 0.47 -14.64 -5.50
N MET A 106 0.79 -13.45 -6.01
CA MET A 106 1.94 -13.26 -6.90
C MET A 106 3.28 -13.55 -6.23
N LYS A 107 3.42 -13.31 -4.92
CA LYS A 107 4.61 -13.64 -4.14
C LYS A 107 4.72 -15.15 -3.89
N TYR A 108 3.60 -15.81 -3.60
CA TYR A 108 3.55 -17.23 -3.24
C TYR A 108 2.87 -18.05 -4.35
N GLN A 109 3.45 -18.06 -5.55
CA GLN A 109 2.85 -18.68 -6.74
C GLN A 109 2.64 -20.19 -6.61
N ASN A 110 3.54 -20.90 -5.92
CA ASN A 110 3.39 -22.33 -5.65
C ASN A 110 2.13 -22.59 -4.82
N PHE A 111 1.92 -21.80 -3.77
CA PHE A 111 0.70 -21.84 -2.98
C PHE A 111 -0.53 -21.51 -3.82
N PHE A 112 -0.48 -20.46 -4.66
CA PHE A 112 -1.60 -20.11 -5.54
C PHE A 112 -1.98 -21.25 -6.51
N ARG A 113 -1.00 -21.98 -7.06
CA ARG A 113 -1.26 -23.14 -7.93
C ARG A 113 -1.91 -24.31 -7.18
N ILE A 114 -1.46 -24.58 -5.96
CA ILE A 114 -2.08 -25.59 -5.10
C ILE A 114 -3.52 -25.17 -4.79
N TYR A 115 -3.70 -23.94 -4.34
CA TYR A 115 -5.00 -23.34 -4.04
C TYR A 115 -5.96 -23.43 -5.24
N GLN A 116 -5.48 -23.10 -6.44
CA GLN A 116 -6.22 -23.26 -7.70
C GLN A 116 -6.70 -24.69 -7.91
N LYS A 117 -5.81 -25.69 -7.80
CA LYS A 117 -6.17 -27.10 -8.02
C LYS A 117 -7.30 -27.53 -7.07
N GLU A 118 -7.21 -27.13 -5.80
CA GLU A 118 -8.18 -27.54 -4.77
C GLU A 118 -9.54 -26.83 -4.89
N SER A 119 -9.57 -25.51 -5.11
CA SER A 119 -10.85 -24.78 -5.23
C SER A 119 -11.71 -25.27 -6.40
N PHE A 120 -11.12 -25.92 -7.42
CA PHE A 120 -11.85 -26.54 -8.53
C PHE A 120 -12.17 -28.03 -8.33
N ASN A 121 -11.60 -28.70 -7.31
CA ASN A 121 -11.73 -30.15 -7.14
C ASN A 121 -12.63 -30.52 -5.94
N LYS A 122 -13.95 -30.57 -6.17
CA LYS A 122 -15.00 -30.78 -5.15
C LYS A 122 -15.02 -32.19 -4.49
N GLN A 123 -14.11 -33.09 -4.85
CA GLN A 123 -14.13 -34.50 -4.42
C GLN A 123 -13.08 -34.88 -3.36
N ASN A 124 -12.29 -33.93 -2.84
CA ASN A 124 -11.24 -34.23 -1.86
C ASN A 124 -11.76 -34.33 -0.41
N GLU A 125 -11.35 -35.36 0.34
CA GLU A 125 -11.69 -35.57 1.76
C GLU A 125 -11.18 -34.44 2.69
N LEU A 126 -10.16 -33.69 2.25
CA LEU A 126 -9.56 -32.54 2.95
C LEU A 126 -10.36 -31.23 2.80
N CYS A 127 -11.49 -31.27 2.09
CA CYS A 127 -12.23 -30.10 1.64
C CYS A 127 -12.79 -29.25 2.80
N ASN A 128 -13.18 -29.84 3.93
CA ASN A 128 -13.88 -29.11 4.99
C ASN A 128 -13.01 -28.05 5.67
N GLU A 129 -11.77 -28.37 6.05
CA GLU A 129 -10.89 -27.44 6.76
C GLU A 129 -10.38 -26.33 5.83
N ILE A 130 -10.04 -26.70 4.58
CA ILE A 130 -9.66 -25.74 3.53
C ILE A 130 -10.84 -24.79 3.25
N THR A 131 -12.05 -25.32 3.12
CA THR A 131 -13.28 -24.52 2.94
C THR A 131 -13.49 -23.54 4.10
N GLN A 132 -13.17 -23.93 5.34
CA GLN A 132 -13.26 -23.01 6.49
C GLN A 132 -12.27 -21.85 6.37
N LEU A 133 -11.05 -22.09 5.90
CA LEU A 133 -10.05 -21.05 5.67
C LEU A 133 -10.49 -20.09 4.55
N GLU A 134 -11.02 -20.63 3.44
CA GLU A 134 -11.58 -19.83 2.35
C GLU A 134 -12.75 -18.98 2.81
N ASN A 135 -13.66 -19.55 3.61
CA ASN A 135 -14.81 -18.84 4.14
C ASN A 135 -14.41 -17.68 5.06
N ARG A 136 -13.31 -17.81 5.83
CA ARG A 136 -12.78 -16.69 6.63
C ARG A 136 -12.32 -15.54 5.74
N LEU A 137 -11.63 -15.84 4.65
CA LEU A 137 -11.19 -14.83 3.68
C LEU A 137 -12.39 -14.18 2.96
N LYS A 138 -13.33 -14.98 2.46
CA LYS A 138 -14.57 -14.53 1.81
C LYS A 138 -15.39 -13.63 2.74
N LYS A 139 -15.46 -13.99 4.02
CA LYS A 139 -16.17 -13.19 5.03
C LYS A 139 -15.64 -11.76 5.14
N LEU A 140 -14.32 -11.55 5.09
CA LEU A 140 -13.75 -10.20 5.11
C LEU A 140 -14.25 -9.34 3.95
N LEU A 141 -14.31 -9.91 2.74
CA LEU A 141 -14.84 -9.22 1.56
C LEU A 141 -16.33 -8.92 1.69
N VAL A 142 -17.12 -9.92 2.13
CA VAL A 142 -18.56 -9.76 2.38
C VAL A 142 -18.83 -8.63 3.38
N ASP A 143 -18.06 -8.58 4.46
CA ASP A 143 -18.19 -7.54 5.50
C ASP A 143 -17.85 -6.15 4.95
N ILE A 144 -16.81 -6.03 4.09
CA ILE A 144 -16.46 -4.77 3.41
C ILE A 144 -17.61 -4.28 2.53
N ILE A 145 -18.14 -5.15 1.67
CA ILE A 145 -19.20 -4.79 0.72
C ILE A 145 -20.48 -4.43 1.48
N THR A 146 -20.91 -5.28 2.42
CA THR A 146 -22.14 -5.08 3.19
C THR A 146 -22.12 -3.79 4.01
N ASP A 147 -20.99 -3.45 4.64
CA ASP A 147 -20.87 -2.18 5.37
C ASP A 147 -20.79 -0.97 4.42
N GLY A 148 -20.18 -1.13 3.23
CA GLY A 148 -20.21 -0.11 2.20
C GLY A 148 -21.62 0.14 1.63
N GLU A 149 -22.44 -0.92 1.46
CA GLU A 149 -23.85 -0.81 1.10
C GLU A 149 -24.66 -0.07 2.17
N LYS A 150 -24.48 -0.43 3.45
CA LYS A 150 -25.16 0.23 4.58
C LYS A 150 -24.82 1.72 4.69
N LYS A 151 -23.59 2.10 4.34
CA LYS A 151 -23.10 3.49 4.36
C LYS A 151 -23.44 4.26 3.07
N GLY A 152 -24.10 3.64 2.10
CA GLY A 152 -24.40 4.25 0.79
C GLY A 152 -23.16 4.52 -0.07
N VAL A 153 -22.03 3.89 0.26
CA VAL A 153 -20.77 4.01 -0.49
C VAL A 153 -20.78 3.07 -1.69
N PHE A 154 -21.36 1.89 -1.53
CA PHE A 154 -21.60 0.92 -2.60
C PHE A 154 -23.10 0.78 -2.85
N ARG A 155 -23.48 0.49 -4.10
CA ARG A 155 -24.87 0.13 -4.44
C ARG A 155 -25.23 -1.21 -3.82
N LYS A 156 -26.53 -1.48 -3.65
CA LYS A 156 -27.01 -2.83 -3.31
C LYS A 156 -26.72 -3.84 -4.42
N THR A 157 -26.25 -5.00 -4.01
CA THR A 157 -25.85 -6.10 -4.90
C THR A 157 -26.38 -7.44 -4.39
N ASP A 158 -26.33 -8.47 -5.24
CA ASP A 158 -26.31 -9.84 -4.73
C ASP A 158 -24.93 -10.08 -4.11
N ILE A 159 -24.87 -10.10 -2.79
CA ILE A 159 -23.62 -10.17 -2.03
C ILE A 159 -22.83 -11.46 -2.30
N VAL A 160 -23.53 -12.57 -2.53
CA VAL A 160 -22.92 -13.88 -2.76
C VAL A 160 -22.27 -13.87 -4.13
N LEU A 161 -23.06 -13.55 -5.16
CA LEU A 161 -22.57 -13.48 -6.55
C LEU A 161 -21.46 -12.44 -6.69
N THR A 162 -21.63 -11.26 -6.10
CA THR A 162 -20.65 -10.17 -6.21
C THR A 162 -19.33 -10.54 -5.56
N SER A 163 -19.36 -11.16 -4.38
CA SER A 163 -18.14 -11.64 -3.72
C SER A 163 -17.43 -12.72 -4.55
N GLU A 164 -18.19 -13.62 -5.18
CA GLU A 164 -17.64 -14.66 -6.07
C GLU A 164 -17.02 -14.09 -7.33
N LEU A 165 -17.65 -13.09 -7.96
CA LEU A 165 -17.09 -12.41 -9.13
C LEU A 165 -15.82 -11.62 -8.79
N ILE A 166 -15.75 -11.00 -7.61
CA ILE A 166 -14.55 -10.29 -7.14
C ILE A 166 -13.41 -11.27 -6.90
N LEU A 167 -13.65 -12.38 -6.20
CA LEU A 167 -12.63 -13.39 -5.97
C LEU A 167 -12.20 -14.07 -7.28
N GLY A 168 -13.15 -14.36 -8.18
CA GLY A 168 -12.88 -14.95 -9.49
C GLY A 168 -12.07 -14.02 -10.41
N SER A 169 -12.38 -12.71 -10.43
CA SER A 169 -11.60 -11.73 -11.21
C SER A 169 -10.21 -11.52 -10.64
N LEU A 170 -10.06 -11.49 -9.31
CA LEU A 170 -8.76 -11.50 -8.65
C LEU A 170 -7.92 -12.72 -9.05
N PHE A 171 -8.54 -13.90 -8.99
CA PHE A 171 -7.92 -15.15 -9.37
C PHE A 171 -7.46 -15.13 -10.84
N ALA A 172 -8.33 -14.69 -11.75
CA ALA A 172 -8.00 -14.55 -13.17
C ALA A 172 -6.84 -13.58 -13.42
N ALA A 173 -6.81 -12.46 -12.71
CA ALA A 173 -5.74 -11.47 -12.82
C ALA A 173 -4.39 -12.04 -12.34
N VAL A 174 -4.35 -12.72 -11.19
CA VAL A 174 -3.13 -13.38 -10.70
C VAL A 174 -2.65 -14.43 -11.69
N ASN A 175 -3.56 -15.27 -12.19
CA ASN A 175 -3.23 -16.31 -13.16
C ASN A 175 -2.63 -15.71 -14.45
N ASN A 176 -3.21 -14.61 -14.95
CA ASN A 176 -2.67 -13.89 -16.10
C ASN A 176 -1.27 -13.34 -15.84
N GLY A 177 -1.04 -12.72 -14.68
CA GLY A 177 0.26 -12.20 -14.28
C GLY A 177 1.34 -13.28 -14.23
N ILE A 178 1.00 -14.48 -13.75
CA ILE A 178 1.90 -15.64 -13.72
C ILE A 178 2.16 -16.19 -15.13
N ILE A 179 1.11 -16.49 -15.90
CA ILE A 179 1.24 -17.10 -17.24
C ILE A 179 2.01 -16.18 -18.20
N LYS A 180 1.71 -14.88 -18.17
CA LYS A 180 2.36 -13.89 -19.04
C LYS A 180 3.68 -13.36 -18.49
N ASN A 181 4.10 -13.82 -17.31
CA ASN A 181 5.32 -13.42 -16.63
C ASN A 181 5.50 -11.89 -16.55
N TYR A 182 4.49 -11.21 -16.00
CA TYR A 182 4.47 -9.75 -15.94
C TYR A 182 5.62 -9.16 -15.12
N SER A 183 6.19 -8.06 -15.62
CA SER A 183 7.15 -7.25 -14.89
C SER A 183 6.52 -6.58 -13.67
N LYS A 184 7.33 -6.10 -12.73
CA LYS A 184 6.84 -5.37 -11.55
C LYS A 184 5.92 -4.20 -11.90
N GLU A 185 6.20 -3.47 -12.98
CA GLU A 185 5.35 -2.37 -13.44
C GLU A 185 4.03 -2.88 -14.04
N GLN A 186 4.06 -3.95 -14.83
CA GLN A 186 2.83 -4.56 -15.36
C GLN A 186 1.91 -5.08 -14.25
N LEU A 187 2.48 -5.71 -13.21
CA LEU A 187 1.73 -6.15 -12.03
C LEU A 187 1.09 -4.97 -11.25
N LYS A 188 1.75 -3.80 -11.21
CA LYS A 188 1.18 -2.58 -10.63
C LYS A 188 -0.02 -2.08 -11.44
N VAL A 189 0.13 -2.05 -12.76
CA VAL A 189 -0.94 -1.60 -13.66
C VAL A 189 -2.13 -2.55 -13.65
N GLU A 190 -1.90 -3.87 -13.69
CA GLU A 190 -2.97 -4.86 -13.72
C GLU A 190 -3.81 -4.84 -12.43
N ARG A 191 -3.17 -4.84 -11.25
CA ARG A 191 -3.92 -4.83 -9.99
C ARG A 191 -4.76 -3.56 -9.81
N GLU A 192 -4.28 -2.42 -10.31
CA GLU A 192 -5.04 -1.17 -10.24
C GLU A 192 -6.22 -1.20 -11.22
N LYS A 193 -6.02 -1.70 -12.44
CA LYS A 193 -7.12 -1.94 -13.39
C LYS A 193 -8.17 -2.90 -12.83
N LEU A 194 -7.75 -3.98 -12.17
CA LEU A 194 -8.64 -4.92 -11.50
C LEU A 194 -9.47 -4.21 -10.42
N PHE A 195 -8.82 -3.42 -9.57
CA PHE A 195 -9.53 -2.65 -8.55
C PHE A 195 -10.54 -1.68 -9.17
N GLN A 196 -10.15 -0.90 -10.19
CA GLN A 196 -11.05 0.04 -10.85
C GLN A 196 -12.25 -0.67 -11.49
N PHE A 197 -12.03 -1.79 -12.16
CA PHE A 197 -13.10 -2.62 -12.72
C PHE A 197 -14.10 -3.08 -11.64
N ILE A 198 -13.60 -3.59 -10.51
CA ILE A 198 -14.44 -4.03 -9.39
C ILE A 198 -15.17 -2.83 -8.78
N LEU A 199 -14.46 -1.72 -8.56
CA LEU A 199 -15.01 -0.51 -7.96
C LEU A 199 -16.18 0.03 -8.79
N GLN A 200 -15.99 0.18 -10.11
CA GLN A 200 -17.04 0.60 -11.03
C GLN A 200 -18.27 -0.32 -10.97
N SER A 201 -18.05 -1.64 -10.86
CA SER A 201 -19.16 -2.61 -10.73
C SER A 201 -20.00 -2.42 -9.46
N LEU A 202 -19.42 -1.83 -8.40
CA LEU A 202 -20.07 -1.51 -7.13
C LEU A 202 -20.64 -0.09 -7.09
N TYR A 203 -20.33 0.76 -8.06
CA TYR A 203 -20.67 2.19 -8.04
C TYR A 203 -21.85 2.61 -8.93
N GLN A 204 -22.54 1.69 -9.64
CA GLN A 204 -23.53 2.09 -10.65
C GLN A 204 -24.96 1.55 -10.39
N GLU A 205 -25.90 2.45 -10.10
CA GLU A 205 -27.33 2.22 -10.35
C GLU A 205 -27.57 2.20 -11.87
N ARG A 206 -28.11 1.10 -12.40
CA ARG A 206 -28.20 0.79 -13.83
C ARG A 206 -29.22 1.60 -14.64
N ASP A 207 -30.00 2.51 -14.03
CA ASP A 207 -31.09 3.20 -14.73
C ASP A 207 -30.69 4.49 -15.48
N SER A 208 -29.40 4.84 -15.53
CA SER A 208 -29.01 6.19 -15.98
C SER A 208 -27.81 6.24 -16.93
N LEU A 209 -27.58 5.17 -17.72
CA LEU A 209 -26.51 5.09 -18.74
C LEU A 209 -26.52 6.23 -19.80
N ASN A 210 -27.54 7.09 -19.83
CA ASN A 210 -27.61 8.28 -20.69
C ASN A 210 -27.47 9.63 -19.96
N THR A 211 -27.09 9.70 -18.67
CA THR A 211 -27.16 10.97 -17.91
C THR A 211 -25.88 11.42 -17.23
N LEU A 212 -24.83 10.60 -17.17
CA LEU A 212 -23.58 11.03 -16.55
C LEU A 212 -22.77 11.90 -17.53
N PRO A 213 -22.42 13.16 -17.16
CA PRO A 213 -21.87 14.14 -18.09
C PRO A 213 -20.59 13.72 -18.82
N LEU A 214 -19.82 12.81 -18.24
CA LEU A 214 -18.51 12.40 -18.74
C LEU A 214 -18.47 10.93 -19.17
N PHE A 215 -19.62 10.27 -19.32
CA PHE A 215 -19.68 8.89 -19.78
C PHE A 215 -18.94 8.70 -21.12
N GLY A 216 -18.03 7.72 -21.16
CA GLY A 216 -17.22 7.40 -22.35
C GLY A 216 -16.13 8.43 -22.67
N LYS A 217 -15.86 9.39 -21.77
CA LYS A 217 -14.75 10.33 -21.91
C LYS A 217 -13.54 9.84 -21.12
N THR A 218 -12.39 9.77 -21.78
CA THR A 218 -11.11 9.56 -21.11
C THR A 218 -10.49 10.89 -20.72
N ILE A 219 -10.14 11.06 -19.45
CA ILE A 219 -9.50 12.25 -18.91
C ILE A 219 -8.11 11.88 -18.39
N VAL A 220 -7.09 12.55 -18.92
CA VAL A 220 -5.71 12.42 -18.44
C VAL A 220 -5.46 13.49 -17.37
N ILE A 221 -5.09 13.07 -16.17
CA ILE A 221 -4.73 13.96 -15.08
C ILE A 221 -3.21 14.03 -14.97
N THR A 222 -2.65 15.21 -15.23
CA THR A 222 -1.20 15.44 -15.33
C THR A 222 -0.53 15.96 -14.05
N ARG A 223 -1.28 16.11 -12.96
CA ARG A 223 -0.78 16.61 -11.67
C ARG A 223 -0.37 15.46 -10.73
N THR A 224 0.30 15.80 -9.64
CA THR A 224 0.80 14.83 -8.64
C THR A 224 -0.29 13.88 -8.14
N ILE A 225 0.07 12.63 -7.88
CA ILE A 225 -0.86 11.52 -7.54
C ILE A 225 -1.76 11.88 -6.35
N GLU A 226 -1.19 12.50 -5.33
CA GLU A 226 -1.87 12.91 -4.09
C GLU A 226 -3.04 13.85 -4.35
N GLN A 227 -2.86 14.84 -5.24
CA GLN A 227 -3.94 15.73 -5.64
C GLN A 227 -4.88 15.01 -6.59
N SER A 228 -4.35 14.20 -7.51
CA SER A 228 -5.10 13.49 -8.54
C SER A 228 -6.17 12.57 -7.98
N ASN A 229 -5.98 11.96 -6.81
CA ASN A 229 -6.97 11.05 -6.22
C ASN A 229 -8.35 11.68 -6.00
N GLU A 230 -8.43 12.90 -5.43
CA GLU A 230 -9.74 13.54 -5.18
C GLU A 230 -10.46 13.94 -6.47
N SER A 231 -9.77 14.54 -7.45
CA SER A 231 -10.44 14.89 -8.72
C SER A 231 -10.66 13.68 -9.62
N ALA A 232 -9.78 12.69 -9.59
CA ALA A 232 -10.03 11.41 -10.27
C ALA A 232 -11.34 10.81 -9.77
N LEU A 233 -11.53 10.73 -8.45
CA LEU A 233 -12.78 10.25 -7.85
C LEU A 233 -13.99 11.09 -8.28
N SER A 234 -13.84 12.43 -8.37
CA SER A 234 -14.93 13.30 -8.83
C SER A 234 -15.31 13.09 -10.30
N PHE A 235 -14.33 12.85 -11.18
CA PHE A 235 -14.57 12.57 -12.60
C PHE A 235 -15.10 11.16 -12.85
N ILE A 236 -14.60 10.16 -12.10
CA ILE A 236 -15.11 8.78 -12.12
C ILE A 236 -16.59 8.77 -11.71
N LYS A 237 -16.97 9.54 -10.67
CA LYS A 237 -18.38 9.72 -10.27
C LYS A 237 -19.25 10.31 -11.38
N GLN A 238 -18.66 11.07 -12.31
CA GLN A 238 -19.35 11.65 -13.46
C GLN A 238 -19.24 10.78 -14.73
N GLY A 239 -18.70 9.56 -14.63
CA GLY A 239 -18.64 8.57 -15.71
C GLY A 239 -17.37 8.60 -16.58
N ALA A 240 -16.35 9.36 -16.20
CA ALA A 240 -15.09 9.42 -16.96
C ALA A 240 -14.16 8.25 -16.66
N ASP A 241 -13.44 7.79 -17.68
CA ASP A 241 -12.25 6.97 -17.53
C ASP A 241 -11.05 7.87 -17.20
N ILE A 242 -10.30 7.55 -16.13
CA ILE A 242 -9.18 8.39 -15.69
C ILE A 242 -7.84 7.71 -15.94
N ILE A 243 -6.92 8.45 -16.56
CA ILE A 243 -5.50 8.10 -16.66
C ILE A 243 -4.73 9.10 -15.80
N VAL A 244 -4.17 8.65 -14.67
CA VAL A 244 -3.26 9.48 -13.87
C VAL A 244 -1.87 9.38 -14.48
N PHE A 245 -1.38 10.47 -15.05
CA PHE A 245 -0.07 10.56 -15.69
C PHE A 245 0.65 11.82 -15.19
N PRO A 246 1.16 11.83 -13.95
CA PRO A 246 1.84 12.98 -13.39
C PRO A 246 3.05 13.35 -14.25
N THR A 247 3.10 14.55 -14.78
CA THR A 247 4.21 15.00 -15.63
C THR A 247 5.33 15.67 -14.83
N LEU A 248 5.07 15.94 -13.55
CA LEU A 248 6.01 16.52 -12.60
C LEU A 248 5.95 15.71 -11.30
N ASP A 249 7.11 15.22 -10.88
CA ASP A 249 7.28 14.58 -9.58
C ASP A 249 8.05 15.51 -8.64
N ILE A 250 7.72 15.45 -7.35
CA ILE A 250 8.38 16.27 -6.33
C ILE A 250 9.31 15.35 -5.57
N VAL A 251 10.58 15.42 -5.93
CA VAL A 251 11.64 14.60 -5.36
C VAL A 251 12.56 15.45 -4.49
N PRO A 252 13.24 14.85 -3.48
CA PRO A 252 14.37 15.47 -2.80
C PRO A 252 15.37 16.08 -3.80
N PRO A 253 16.00 17.23 -3.51
CA PRO A 253 17.09 17.74 -4.32
C PRO A 253 18.25 16.73 -4.37
N ASP A 254 18.98 16.73 -5.48
CA ASP A 254 20.17 15.87 -5.67
C ASP A 254 21.27 16.16 -4.63
N ASP A 255 21.35 17.41 -4.15
CA ASP A 255 22.29 17.84 -3.13
C ASP A 255 21.60 18.63 -2.01
N TRP A 256 21.77 18.15 -0.78
CA TRP A 256 21.30 18.78 0.44
C TRP A 256 22.36 19.64 1.14
N LYS A 257 23.64 19.61 0.71
CA LYS A 257 24.72 20.36 1.38
C LYS A 257 24.41 21.83 1.63
N PRO A 258 23.88 22.62 0.67
CA PRO A 258 23.60 24.03 0.91
C PRO A 258 22.53 24.24 2.00
N PHE A 259 21.55 23.34 2.05
CA PHE A 259 20.51 23.34 3.08
C PHE A 259 21.09 22.94 4.45
N ASP A 260 21.80 21.82 4.49
CA ASP A 260 22.37 21.28 5.72
C ASP A 260 23.38 22.25 6.33
N GLU A 261 24.21 22.91 5.51
CA GLU A 261 25.15 23.94 5.98
C GLU A 261 24.41 25.08 6.67
N ILE A 262 23.33 25.60 6.10
CA ILE A 262 22.54 26.67 6.72
C ILE A 262 21.89 26.20 8.03
N ILE A 263 21.33 24.99 8.05
CA ILE A 263 20.57 24.46 9.18
C ILE A 263 21.48 23.99 10.33
N LEU A 264 22.66 23.47 10.02
CA LEU A 264 23.65 23.02 11.00
C LEU A 264 24.50 24.17 11.53
N ASN A 265 24.64 25.26 10.77
CA ASN A 265 25.36 26.45 11.22
C ASN A 265 24.70 27.07 12.47
N LYS A 266 25.52 27.70 13.32
CA LYS A 266 25.07 28.43 14.51
C LYS A 266 24.48 29.81 14.20
N ASN A 267 24.57 30.26 12.95
CA ASN A 267 23.99 31.53 12.52
C ASN A 267 22.48 31.54 12.74
N LYS A 268 21.98 32.64 13.33
CA LYS A 268 20.56 32.80 13.62
C LYS A 268 19.81 33.07 12.31
N ILE A 269 18.81 32.25 12.01
CA ILE A 269 17.79 32.55 10.98
C ILE A 269 16.77 33.49 11.63
N ASP A 270 16.60 34.71 11.08
CA ASP A 270 15.61 35.66 11.58
C ASP A 270 14.26 35.48 10.87
N PHE A 271 14.27 35.10 9.59
CA PHE A 271 13.06 34.86 8.78
C PHE A 271 13.20 33.57 7.99
N ILE A 272 12.10 32.80 7.90
CA ILE A 272 11.97 31.70 6.96
C ILE A 272 10.74 31.91 6.08
N ILE A 273 10.88 31.71 4.78
CA ILE A 273 9.81 31.95 3.81
C ILE A 273 9.49 30.65 3.09
N PHE A 274 8.31 30.09 3.37
CA PHE A 274 7.80 28.92 2.68
C PHE A 274 6.90 29.34 1.53
N THR A 275 7.37 29.09 0.31
CA THR A 275 6.67 29.43 -0.94
C THR A 275 5.63 28.38 -1.35
N SER A 276 5.73 27.14 -0.83
CA SER A 276 4.79 26.06 -1.12
C SER A 276 4.69 25.08 0.05
N ARG A 277 3.61 24.27 0.07
CA ARG A 277 3.46 23.17 1.05
C ARG A 277 4.60 22.14 0.99
N HIS A 278 5.10 21.85 -0.20
CA HIS A 278 6.15 20.85 -0.40
C HIS A 278 7.50 21.32 0.15
N ALA A 279 7.77 22.62 0.09
CA ALA A 279 8.93 23.19 0.75
C ALA A 279 8.89 23.00 2.28
N VAL A 280 7.70 23.08 2.89
CA VAL A 280 7.50 22.81 4.34
C VAL A 280 7.77 21.34 4.66
N GLU A 281 7.14 20.44 3.92
CA GLU A 281 7.27 18.98 4.09
C GLU A 281 8.73 18.54 3.96
N MET A 282 9.40 18.96 2.89
CA MET A 282 10.80 18.61 2.63
C MET A 282 11.75 19.21 3.68
N PHE A 283 11.52 20.45 4.11
CA PHE A 283 12.30 21.08 5.17
C PHE A 283 12.23 20.28 6.47
N ILE A 284 11.03 19.89 6.91
CA ILE A 284 10.82 19.15 8.15
C ILE A 284 11.39 17.74 8.05
N ASN A 285 11.12 17.05 6.93
CA ASN A 285 11.64 15.70 6.70
C ASN A 285 13.18 15.71 6.76
N ARG A 286 13.83 16.67 6.08
CA ARG A 286 15.29 16.78 6.13
C ARG A 286 15.80 17.11 7.52
N CYS A 287 15.17 18.03 8.24
CA CYS A 287 15.54 18.38 9.62
C CYS A 287 15.47 17.16 10.55
N ASN A 288 14.44 16.30 10.38
CA ASN A 288 14.30 15.06 11.14
C ASN A 288 15.40 14.05 10.77
N GLU A 289 15.73 13.89 9.48
CA GLU A 289 16.81 13.01 9.02
C GLU A 289 18.17 13.37 9.62
N ILE A 290 18.49 14.67 9.71
CA ILE A 290 19.74 15.16 10.31
C ILE A 290 19.63 15.37 11.84
N ASN A 291 18.53 14.94 12.46
CA ASN A 291 18.24 15.08 13.90
C ASN A 291 18.37 16.51 14.43
N LYS A 292 18.01 17.51 13.63
CA LYS A 292 18.07 18.93 14.00
C LYS A 292 16.66 19.47 14.29
N LYS A 293 16.45 19.92 15.53
CA LYS A 293 15.22 20.65 15.91
C LYS A 293 15.41 22.15 15.71
N ILE A 294 14.53 22.76 14.94
CA ILE A 294 14.49 24.21 14.72
C ILE A 294 13.63 24.87 15.79
N ASN A 295 14.15 25.94 16.41
CA ASN A 295 13.39 26.71 17.38
C ASN A 295 12.66 27.87 16.70
N PHE A 296 11.37 27.66 16.41
CA PHE A 296 10.54 28.66 15.75
C PHE A 296 10.14 29.86 16.61
N LYS A 297 10.45 29.88 17.93
CA LYS A 297 10.03 30.98 18.82
C LYS A 297 10.68 32.32 18.51
N ASN A 298 11.90 32.31 17.97
CA ASN A 298 12.73 33.50 17.77
C ASN A 298 12.94 33.85 16.29
N LEU A 299 12.18 33.20 15.40
CA LEU A 299 12.23 33.42 13.95
C LEU A 299 10.83 33.71 13.43
N LYS A 300 10.72 34.55 12.40
CA LYS A 300 9.45 34.87 11.76
C LYS A 300 9.22 33.92 10.58
N VAL A 301 8.13 33.16 10.64
CA VAL A 301 7.72 32.25 9.56
C VAL A 301 6.75 32.97 8.65
N VAL A 302 7.09 33.04 7.36
CA VAL A 302 6.22 33.55 6.31
C VAL A 302 5.69 32.37 5.51
N ALA A 303 4.37 32.21 5.44
CA ALA A 303 3.73 31.25 4.56
C ALA A 303 3.04 32.01 3.43
N VAL A 304 3.49 31.83 2.19
CA VAL A 304 3.06 32.67 1.05
C VAL A 304 1.56 32.53 0.75
N GLY A 305 0.94 31.40 1.08
CA GLY A 305 -0.50 31.21 0.88
C GLY A 305 -1.16 30.34 1.94
N ASN A 306 -2.49 30.37 1.97
CA ASN A 306 -3.31 29.68 2.99
C ASN A 306 -3.04 28.18 3.09
N LYS A 307 -2.82 27.50 1.96
CA LYS A 307 -2.47 26.07 1.95
C LYS A 307 -1.12 25.80 2.62
N THR A 308 -0.11 26.61 2.31
CA THR A 308 1.21 26.53 2.96
C THR A 308 1.10 26.80 4.45
N ALA A 309 0.27 27.78 4.86
CA ALA A 309 0.03 28.07 6.27
C ALA A 309 -0.66 26.90 6.99
N SER A 310 -1.62 26.24 6.35
CA SER A 310 -2.25 25.02 6.87
C SER A 310 -1.20 23.93 7.09
N THR A 311 -0.36 23.65 6.10
CA THR A 311 0.71 22.65 6.23
C THR A 311 1.70 23.00 7.35
N CYS A 312 2.06 24.26 7.51
CA CYS A 312 2.85 24.70 8.67
C CYS A 312 2.17 24.36 10.01
N ASN A 313 0.86 24.60 10.13
CA ASN A 313 0.10 24.27 11.34
C ASN A 313 0.07 22.75 11.60
N ASP A 314 -0.07 21.92 10.56
CA ASP A 314 -0.05 20.46 10.68
C ASP A 314 1.28 19.96 11.28
N PHE A 315 2.39 20.66 11.01
CA PHE A 315 3.71 20.40 11.58
C PHE A 315 4.03 21.22 12.85
N ASN A 316 3.04 21.90 13.45
CA ASN A 316 3.20 22.77 14.62
C ASN A 316 4.21 23.92 14.43
N ILE A 317 4.31 24.46 13.21
CA ILE A 317 5.15 25.61 12.86
C ILE A 317 4.31 26.90 12.99
N PRO A 318 4.66 27.83 13.89
CA PRO A 318 3.88 29.06 14.10
C PRO A 318 4.08 30.05 12.94
N VAL A 319 3.08 30.16 12.06
CA VAL A 319 3.10 31.13 10.97
C VAL A 319 2.92 32.55 11.52
N SER A 320 3.90 33.42 11.24
CA SER A 320 3.90 34.81 11.70
C SER A 320 3.27 35.76 10.68
N ILE A 321 3.40 35.47 9.40
CA ILE A 321 2.98 36.34 8.30
C ILE A 321 2.36 35.49 7.19
N ILE A 322 1.18 35.92 6.73
CA ILE A 322 0.56 35.44 5.49
C ILE A 322 0.26 36.70 4.65
N PRO A 323 0.93 36.88 3.50
CA PRO A 323 0.75 38.08 2.69
C PRO A 323 -0.66 38.10 2.07
N LYS A 324 -1.20 39.30 1.85
CA LYS A 324 -2.51 39.47 1.18
C LYS A 324 -2.47 39.00 -0.28
N LYS A 325 -1.36 39.25 -0.96
CA LYS A 325 -1.05 38.72 -2.29
C LYS A 325 -0.14 37.50 -2.13
N PHE A 326 -0.58 36.35 -2.62
CA PHE A 326 0.18 35.09 -2.51
C PHE A 326 1.29 35.00 -3.56
N SER A 327 2.18 36.00 -3.59
CA SER A 327 3.28 36.16 -4.55
C SER A 327 4.54 36.70 -3.88
N GLY A 328 5.67 36.70 -4.62
CA GLY A 328 6.93 37.28 -4.15
C GLY A 328 6.79 38.76 -3.78
N GLU A 329 6.06 39.54 -4.57
CA GLU A 329 5.80 40.95 -4.28
C GLU A 329 4.99 41.14 -3.00
N GLY A 330 4.00 40.26 -2.75
CA GLY A 330 3.23 40.30 -1.51
C GLY A 330 4.07 39.99 -0.29
N VAL A 331 5.05 39.09 -0.43
CA VAL A 331 6.04 38.83 0.62
C VAL A 331 6.93 40.06 0.85
N VAL A 332 7.42 40.69 -0.20
CA VAL A 332 8.22 41.93 -0.11
C VAL A 332 7.43 43.05 0.56
N GLU A 333 6.15 43.22 0.22
CA GLU A 333 5.27 44.22 0.84
C GLU A 333 5.13 44.00 2.35
N GLU A 334 4.96 42.75 2.79
CA GLU A 334 4.90 42.44 4.23
C GLU A 334 6.25 42.59 4.93
N LEU A 335 7.34 42.20 4.27
CA LEU A 335 8.70 42.31 4.83
C LEU A 335 9.19 43.75 4.88
N SER A 336 8.69 44.64 4.01
CA SER A 336 9.03 46.08 4.01
C SER A 336 8.66 46.79 5.32
N LYS A 337 7.77 46.19 6.11
CA LYS A 337 7.34 46.66 7.44
C LYS A 337 8.37 46.36 8.53
N TYR A 338 9.47 45.68 8.21
CA TYR A 338 10.51 45.26 9.14
C TYR A 338 11.88 45.85 8.76
N ASP A 339 12.73 46.11 9.76
CA ASP A 339 14.14 46.41 9.51
C ASP A 339 14.91 45.11 9.21
N LEU A 340 15.27 44.93 7.94
CA LEU A 340 15.98 43.75 7.45
C LEU A 340 17.51 43.92 7.49
N ARG A 341 18.04 45.06 7.95
CA ARG A 341 19.50 45.27 8.03
C ARG A 341 20.12 44.21 8.95
N ASN A 342 21.16 43.54 8.45
CA ASN A 342 21.86 42.45 9.15
C ASN A 342 20.96 41.27 9.57
N LYS A 343 19.85 41.04 8.86
CA LYS A 343 18.95 39.90 9.09
C LYS A 343 19.19 38.79 8.09
N PHE A 344 19.17 37.55 8.57
CA PHE A 344 19.28 36.38 7.71
C PHE A 344 17.88 35.86 7.34
N VAL A 345 17.58 35.90 6.04
CA VAL A 345 16.32 35.43 5.46
C VAL A 345 16.59 34.12 4.72
N PHE A 346 15.96 33.03 5.16
CA PHE A 346 16.09 31.73 4.54
C PHE A 346 14.86 31.39 3.71
N ILE A 347 15.07 30.98 2.45
CA ILE A 347 13.99 30.64 1.51
C ILE A 347 14.24 29.22 0.97
N PRO A 348 13.65 28.18 1.58
CA PRO A 348 13.69 26.83 1.03
C PRO A 348 12.87 26.80 -0.27
N ARG A 349 13.55 26.76 -1.42
CA ARG A 349 12.93 26.74 -2.75
C ARG A 349 13.37 25.52 -3.55
N SER A 350 12.57 25.15 -4.55
CA SER A 350 12.97 24.14 -5.52
C SER A 350 14.06 24.67 -6.46
N ALA A 351 14.83 23.75 -7.04
CA ALA A 351 15.85 24.07 -8.04
C ALA A 351 15.26 24.64 -9.35
N ILE A 352 13.99 24.33 -9.66
CA ILE A 352 13.28 24.75 -10.89
C ILE A 352 12.22 25.84 -10.59
N GLY A 353 12.40 26.64 -9.54
CA GLY A 353 11.49 27.76 -9.23
C GLY A 353 11.61 28.92 -10.23
N ARG A 354 10.53 29.70 -10.41
CA ARG A 354 10.59 30.99 -11.15
C ARG A 354 11.62 31.93 -10.51
N GLU A 355 12.26 32.78 -11.32
CA GLU A 355 13.28 33.75 -10.86
C GLU A 355 12.70 35.00 -10.16
N GLU A 356 11.38 35.02 -9.91
CA GLU A 356 10.68 36.16 -9.29
C GLU A 356 11.02 36.35 -7.80
#